data_AF-A0A534XHH8-F1
#
_entry.id   AF-A0A534XHH8-F1
#
_cell.length_a   1.000
_cell.length_b   1.000
_cell.length_c   1.000
_cell.angle_alpha   90.00
_cell.angle_beta   90.00
_cell.angle_gamma   90.00
#
_symmetry.space_group_name_H-M   'P 1'
#
loop_
_entity.id
_entity.type
_entity.pdbx_description
1 polymer ?
#
loop_
_entity_poly.entity_id
_entity_poly.type
_entity_poly.pdbx_seq_one_letter_code
_entity_poly.pdbx_strand_id
1 'polypeptide(L)'
;MYATDESEHFIYYYAHLAAYCHGLAKDTRLVRGQVIGSVGTTGDAHRREPHLHFQVMVRPSDGRWWGGDAIDPRPYFTSAGRAKGKRTARAARRDARSC
;
A
#
# COMPACT_ATOMS: atom_id res chain seq x y z
N MET A 1 1.12 5.05 4.64
CA MET A 1 2.21 4.06 4.82
C MET A 1 3.25 4.24 3.74
N TYR A 2 4.52 4.23 4.13
CA TYR A 2 5.64 4.25 3.20
C TYR A 2 6.35 2.90 3.25
N ALA A 3 6.70 2.39 2.08
CA ALA A 3 7.60 1.26 1.92
C ALA A 3 8.67 1.65 0.89
N THR A 4 9.76 0.91 0.86
CA THR A 4 10.82 1.09 -0.12
C THR A 4 11.29 -0.25 -0.65
N ASP A 5 11.93 -0.23 -1.81
CA ASP A 5 12.60 -1.41 -2.33
C ASP A 5 13.90 -1.69 -1.54
N GLU A 6 14.53 -2.83 -1.79
CA GLU A 6 15.72 -3.24 -1.02
C GLU A 6 16.91 -2.29 -1.17
N SER A 7 17.00 -1.57 -2.28
CA SER A 7 18.07 -0.58 -2.51
C SER A 7 17.76 0.79 -1.91
N GLU A 8 16.55 1.01 -1.40
CA GLU A 8 16.04 2.31 -0.95
C GLU A 8 15.98 3.40 -2.05
N HIS A 9 15.92 3.01 -3.32
CA HIS A 9 15.86 3.94 -4.45
C HIS A 9 14.43 4.42 -4.74
N PHE A 10 13.43 3.57 -4.52
CA PHE A 10 12.04 3.85 -4.81
C PHE A 10 11.20 3.84 -3.54
N ILE A 11 10.32 4.82 -3.42
CA ILE A 11 9.34 4.91 -2.34
C ILE A 11 7.97 4.53 -2.90
N TYR A 12 7.33 3.58 -2.24
CA TYR A 12 5.94 3.19 -2.45
C TYR A 12 5.07 3.82 -1.36
N TYR A 13 4.15 4.68 -1.76
CA TYR A 13 3.25 5.37 -0.85
C TYR A 13 1.82 4.86 -0.99
N TYR A 14 1.24 4.43 0.13
CA TYR A 14 -0.13 3.96 0.27
C TYR A 14 -0.89 4.87 1.24
N ALA A 15 -1.86 5.63 0.74
CA ALA A 15 -2.66 6.57 1.52
C ALA A 15 -4.13 6.14 1.70
N HIS A 16 -4.85 6.94 2.49
CA HIS A 16 -6.28 6.76 2.80
C HIS A 16 -6.62 5.42 3.47
N LEU A 17 -5.66 4.78 4.14
CA LEU A 17 -5.89 3.52 4.83
C LEU A 17 -6.76 3.73 6.07
N ALA A 18 -7.74 2.85 6.31
CA ALA A 18 -8.55 2.85 7.52
C ALA A 18 -7.79 2.24 8.71
N ALA A 19 -6.99 1.21 8.45
CA ALA A 19 -6.18 0.53 9.45
C ALA A 19 -4.94 -0.10 8.80
N TYR A 20 -3.88 -0.26 9.59
CA TYR A 20 -2.74 -1.11 9.28
C TYR A 20 -2.99 -2.52 9.82
N CYS A 21 -2.45 -3.54 9.16
CA CYS A 21 -2.48 -4.89 9.69
C CYS A 21 -1.67 -5.01 10.98
N HIS A 22 -2.12 -5.91 11.87
CA HIS A 22 -1.41 -6.21 13.11
C HIS A 22 0.01 -6.72 12.83
N GLY A 23 0.94 -6.36 13.71
CA GLY A 23 2.35 -6.76 13.61
C GLY A 23 3.19 -5.93 12.64
N LEU A 24 2.60 -4.94 11.94
CA LEU A 24 3.37 -3.96 11.18
C LEU A 24 3.91 -2.88 12.12
N ALA A 25 5.22 -2.71 12.08
CA ALA A 25 5.95 -1.61 12.70
C ALA A 25 6.87 -0.93 11.67
N LYS A 26 7.49 0.17 12.07
CA LYS A 26 8.58 0.77 11.29
C LYS A 26 9.64 -0.30 10.98
N ASP A 27 10.22 -0.24 9.78
CA ASP A 27 11.30 -1.13 9.32
C ASP A 27 10.89 -2.60 9.17
N THR A 28 9.58 -2.91 9.19
CA THR A 28 9.07 -4.24 8.88
C THR A 28 9.37 -4.59 7.42
N ARG A 29 10.08 -5.71 7.19
CA ARG A 29 10.29 -6.25 5.85
C ARG A 29 8.96 -6.78 5.29
N LEU A 30 8.59 -6.28 4.12
CA LEU A 30 7.37 -6.68 3.41
C LEU A 30 7.71 -7.63 2.26
N VAL A 31 6.76 -8.50 1.91
CA VAL A 31 6.83 -9.31 0.69
C VAL A 31 5.68 -8.96 -0.25
N ARG A 32 5.91 -9.06 -1.56
CA ARG A 32 4.87 -8.79 -2.58
C ARG A 32 3.65 -9.67 -2.32
N GLY A 33 2.47 -9.05 -2.26
CA GLY A 33 1.20 -9.73 -2.00
C GLY A 33 0.82 -9.84 -0.52
N GLN A 34 1.70 -9.43 0.40
CA GLN A 34 1.36 -9.27 1.81
C GLN A 34 0.28 -8.18 1.97
N VAL A 35 -0.76 -8.48 2.74
CA VAL A 35 -1.77 -7.49 3.11
C VAL A 35 -1.16 -6.57 4.17
N ILE A 36 -1.21 -5.26 3.91
CA ILE A 36 -0.61 -4.24 4.78
C ILE A 36 -1.64 -3.37 5.52
N GLY A 37 -2.90 -3.44 5.11
CA GLY A 37 -3.97 -2.68 5.73
C GLY A 37 -5.28 -2.78 4.94
N SER A 38 -6.22 -1.93 5.31
CA SER A 38 -7.54 -1.81 4.67
C SER A 38 -7.75 -0.41 4.09
N VAL A 39 -8.44 -0.34 2.96
CA VAL A 39 -8.82 0.93 2.31
C VAL A 39 -9.88 1.65 3.14
N GLY A 40 -9.72 2.96 3.30
CA GLY A 40 -10.64 3.84 4.01
C GLY A 40 -10.77 5.19 3.32
N THR A 41 -11.00 6.21 4.14
CA THR A 41 -11.18 7.61 3.72
C THR A 41 -10.42 8.56 4.65
N THR A 42 -9.27 8.13 5.16
CA THR A 42 -8.44 8.95 6.05
C THR A 42 -7.67 10.01 5.27
N GLY A 43 -7.23 11.08 5.94
CA GLY A 43 -6.56 12.22 5.30
C GLY A 43 -7.53 13.11 4.54
N ASP A 44 -7.15 13.48 3.33
CA ASP A 44 -7.87 14.37 2.40
C ASP A 44 -8.83 13.63 1.44
N ALA A 45 -9.02 12.31 1.61
CA ALA A 45 -10.02 11.57 0.84
C ALA A 45 -11.46 11.95 1.21
N HIS A 46 -12.34 12.00 0.20
CA HIS A 46 -13.76 12.21 0.41
C HIS A 46 -14.39 11.05 1.21
N ARG A 47 -15.16 11.38 2.26
CA ARG A 47 -15.71 10.40 3.23
C ARG A 47 -16.64 9.33 2.63
N ARG A 48 -17.22 9.59 1.47
CA ARG A 48 -18.15 8.65 0.81
C ARG A 48 -17.52 7.86 -0.33
N GLU A 49 -16.23 8.07 -0.60
CA GLU A 49 -15.52 7.46 -1.72
C GLU A 49 -14.24 6.78 -1.22
N PRO A 50 -14.34 5.63 -0.53
CA PRO A 50 -13.17 4.89 -0.09
C PRO A 50 -12.34 4.43 -1.30
N HIS A 51 -11.09 4.87 -1.35
CA HIS A 51 -10.17 4.53 -2.41
C HIS A 51 -8.75 4.45 -1.88
N LEU A 52 -7.89 3.77 -2.63
CA LEU A 52 -6.45 3.72 -2.34
C LEU A 52 -5.75 4.76 -3.22
N HIS A 53 -5.07 5.71 -2.59
CA HIS A 53 -4.02 6.46 -3.29
C HIS A 53 -2.74 5.62 -3.27
N PHE A 54 -2.25 5.28 -4.46
CA PHE A 54 -0.99 4.58 -4.63
C PHE A 54 -0.05 5.42 -5.49
N GLN A 55 1.15 5.67 -4.98
CA GLN A 55 2.15 6.50 -5.65
C GLN A 55 3.53 5.86 -5.53
N VAL A 56 4.33 6.06 -6.57
CA VAL A 56 5.74 5.69 -6.61
C VAL A 56 6.57 6.95 -6.80
N MET A 57 7.66 7.08 -6.04
CA MET A 57 8.60 8.19 -6.17
C MET A 57 10.04 7.68 -6.18
N VAL A 58 10.94 8.40 -6.84
CA VAL A 58 12.38 8.26 -6.60
C VAL A 58 12.70 8.88 -5.24
N ARG A 59 13.47 8.19 -4.40
CA ARG A 59 13.86 8.72 -3.10
C ARG A 59 14.75 9.96 -3.28
N PRO A 60 14.41 11.10 -2.63
CA PRO A 60 15.27 12.27 -2.63
C PRO A 60 16.67 11.96 -2.08
N SER A 61 17.68 12.65 -2.62
CA SER A 61 19.07 12.53 -2.16
C SER A 61 19.28 13.02 -0.72
N ASP A 62 18.36 13.83 -0.18
CA ASP A 62 18.38 14.29 1.21
C ASP A 62 17.85 13.23 2.21
N GLY A 63 17.47 12.05 1.71
CA GLY A 63 17.07 10.89 2.52
C GLY A 63 15.64 10.92 3.05
N ARG A 64 14.84 11.96 2.74
CA ARG A 64 13.43 12.05 3.15
C ARG A 64 12.58 10.95 2.48
N TRP A 65 11.43 10.68 3.09
CA TRP A 65 10.45 9.70 2.59
C TRP A 65 9.34 10.33 1.73
N TRP A 66 9.39 11.64 1.51
CA TRP A 66 8.39 12.43 0.79
C TRP A 66 9.07 13.49 -0.07
N GLY A 67 8.33 14.05 -1.02
CA GLY A 67 8.83 15.12 -1.89
C GLY A 67 9.83 14.64 -2.95
N GLY A 68 9.87 13.34 -3.22
CA GLY A 68 10.65 12.77 -4.33
C GLY A 68 9.93 12.89 -5.67
N ASP A 69 10.68 12.68 -6.75
CA ASP A 69 10.16 12.76 -8.11
C ASP A 69 9.14 11.63 -8.37
N ALA A 70 7.92 12.01 -8.72
CA ALA A 70 6.83 11.06 -8.95
C ALA A 70 7.03 10.29 -10.26
N ILE A 71 6.81 8.98 -10.21
CA ILE A 71 6.82 8.09 -11.36
C ILE A 71 5.38 7.67 -11.65
N ASP A 72 4.95 7.70 -12.92
CA ASP A 72 3.69 7.07 -13.32
C ASP A 72 3.79 5.55 -13.12
N PRO A 73 3.06 4.95 -12.16
CA PRO A 73 3.17 3.53 -11.88
C PRO A 73 2.45 2.67 -12.94
N ARG A 74 1.54 3.25 -13.72
CA ARG A 74 0.63 2.51 -14.59
C ARG A 74 1.33 1.59 -15.60
N PRO A 75 2.42 2.01 -16.28
CA PRO A 75 3.12 1.14 -17.23
C PRO A 75 3.79 -0.07 -16.57
N TYR A 76 4.06 0.00 -15.26
CA TYR A 76 4.79 -1.04 -14.51
C TYR A 76 3.85 -2.09 -13.87
N PHE A 77 2.54 -1.96 -14.05
CA PHE A 77 1.59 -2.97 -13.58
C PHE A 77 1.65 -4.22 -14.45
N THR A 78 2.32 -5.24 -13.92
CA THR A 78 2.57 -6.53 -14.59
C THR A 78 1.47 -7.57 -14.38
N SER A 79 0.53 -7.30 -13.49
CA SER A 79 -0.55 -8.23 -13.14
C SER A 79 -1.85 -7.48 -12.97
N ALA A 80 -2.92 -7.97 -13.60
CA ALA A 80 -4.25 -7.47 -13.32
C ALA A 80 -4.58 -7.66 -11.84
N GLY A 81 -5.26 -6.67 -11.25
CA GLY A 81 -5.87 -6.85 -9.94
C GLY A 81 -6.84 -8.04 -9.98
N ARG A 82 -6.86 -8.85 -8.92
CA ARG A 82 -7.93 -9.84 -8.78
C ARG A 82 -9.23 -9.06 -8.64
N ALA A 83 -10.13 -9.18 -9.61
CA ALA A 83 -11.52 -8.76 -9.43
C ALA A 83 -12.05 -9.39 -8.13
N LYS A 84 -13.06 -8.79 -7.49
CA LYS A 84 -13.79 -9.36 -6.34
C LYS A 84 -14.49 -10.66 -6.74
N GLY A 85 -13.75 -11.72 -7.06
CA GLY A 85 -14.24 -13.08 -7.15
C GLY A 85 -14.64 -13.52 -5.75
N LYS A 86 -15.73 -14.29 -5.64
CA LYS A 86 -16.26 -14.79 -4.36
C LYS A 86 -15.11 -15.40 -3.55
N ARG A 87 -14.59 -14.66 -2.57
CA ARG A 87 -13.61 -15.20 -1.61
C ARG A 87 -14.35 -16.34 -0.90
N THR A 88 -13.86 -17.57 -1.02
CA THR A 88 -14.39 -18.66 -0.20
C THR A 88 -14.19 -18.27 1.27
N ALA A 89 -15.18 -18.56 2.11
CA ALA A 89 -15.23 -18.09 3.50
C ALA A 89 -13.99 -18.48 4.33
N ARG A 90 -13.19 -19.46 3.88
CA ARG A 90 -11.98 -19.96 4.54
C ARG A 90 -10.76 -19.05 4.34
N ALA A 91 -10.58 -18.45 3.16
CA ALA A 91 -9.46 -17.53 2.89
C ALA A 91 -9.70 -16.15 3.54
N ALA A 92 -10.94 -15.66 3.49
CA ALA A 92 -11.30 -14.38 4.08
C ALA A 92 -11.12 -14.33 5.61
N ARG A 93 -11.32 -15.47 6.30
CA ARG A 93 -11.20 -15.60 7.75
C ARG A 93 -9.76 -15.68 8.28
N ARG A 94 -8.76 -15.89 7.40
CA ARG A 94 -7.33 -15.86 7.76
C ARG A 94 -6.74 -14.46 7.60
N ASP A 95 -7.12 -13.74 6.54
CA ASP A 95 -6.58 -12.40 6.27
C ASP A 95 -7.22 -11.32 7.17
N ALA A 96 -8.54 -11.37 7.37
CA ALA A 96 -9.29 -10.39 8.16
C ALA A 96 -9.26 -10.64 9.69
N ARG A 97 -8.40 -11.56 10.13
CA ARG A 97 -8.10 -11.77 11.55
C ARG A 97 -6.72 -11.24 11.92
N SER A 98 -5.97 -10.75 10.92
CA SER A 98 -4.62 -10.21 11.02
C SER A 98 -4.57 -8.71 10.69
N CYS A 99 -5.71 -8.15 10.27
CA CYS A 99 -6.08 -6.75 10.08
C CYS A 99 -7.61 -6.70 10.25
#